data_AF-A0A7J4PLV0-F1
#
_entry.id   AF-A0A7J4PLV0-F1
#
_cell.length_a   1.000
_cell.length_b   1.000
_cell.length_c   1.000
_cell.angle_alpha   90.00
_cell.angle_beta   90.00
_cell.angle_gamma   90.00
#
_symmetry.space_group_name_H-M   'P 1'
#
loop_
_entity.id
_entity.type
_entity.pdbx_description
1 polymer ?
#
loop_
_entity_poly.entity_id
_entity_poly.type
_entity_poly.pdbx_seq_one_letter_code
_entity_poly.pdbx_strand_id
1 'polypeptide(L)'
;SGLSGSGFSGYSLSGLVREMDSFPGPVFLSGEKSWEPGSALKNNIFISCAFPLPSFAERKQLWELCLKNSEHSSGETDLEDLEDLEDLAARFKLSGGHIVDAVCTARGFAAARSSGKSAISREDLYRACRNRSSRKLDSLARKINPRRKWQDIVLPPAVKEQLGEICAFVRHKETVYSEWGFDKKLSIGKGLNILFAGPSGTGKTLAAEIIAGEVGLDLYKIDLSGIVSKYIGETEKNLKKIFGEAETGNAILFFDEADALFGKRSEVKDSHDRYANIEVNYLLQQMEEHEGIIILASNYKKNLDDAFLRRLQFAVEFPIPDEASRREIWTGMFPEKAPLGEDLDFNFLSKFKLTGGNIKNIALLSAVLAADGSGTIGMNEALRTLKREFQKMGKICTPADFGDYYELVK
;
A
#
# COMPACT_ATOMS: atom_id res chain seq x y z
N SER A 1 11.62 26.75 -13.99
CA SER A 1 12.63 27.17 -12.98
C SER A 1 12.89 26.01 -12.05
N GLY A 2 14.14 25.55 -11.97
CA GLY A 2 14.57 24.47 -11.06
C GLY A 2 15.03 23.19 -11.77
N LEU A 3 16.26 23.19 -12.28
CA LEU A 3 17.06 21.97 -12.52
C LEU A 3 18.43 22.21 -11.87
N SER A 4 18.60 21.70 -10.66
CA SER A 4 19.91 21.54 -10.01
C SER A 4 20.32 20.08 -10.13
N GLY A 5 21.21 19.83 -11.09
CA GLY A 5 21.86 18.55 -11.32
C GLY A 5 23.19 18.85 -12.00
N SER A 6 24.26 18.80 -11.21
CA SER A 6 25.65 19.11 -11.55
C SER A 6 26.14 18.34 -12.78
N GLY A 7 26.53 19.08 -13.82
CA GLY A 7 27.20 18.48 -14.98
C GLY A 7 27.23 19.28 -16.28
N PHE A 8 26.69 20.51 -16.37
CA PHE A 8 26.90 21.41 -17.52
C PHE A 8 26.80 22.87 -17.05
N SER A 9 27.92 23.49 -16.69
CA SER A 9 27.99 24.92 -16.39
C SER A 9 28.11 25.71 -17.69
N GLY A 10 27.08 26.48 -18.08
CA GLY A 10 27.30 27.62 -18.99
C GLY A 10 26.15 28.06 -19.92
N TYR A 11 25.11 27.28 -20.16
CA TYR A 11 24.05 27.69 -21.10
C TYR A 11 22.78 28.14 -20.37
N SER A 12 22.38 29.40 -20.54
CA SER A 12 21.04 29.83 -20.17
C SER A 12 20.03 29.12 -21.09
N LEU A 13 18.86 28.76 -20.57
CA LEU A 13 17.80 28.11 -21.35
C LEU A 13 17.48 28.91 -22.63
N SER A 14 17.58 30.24 -22.55
CA SER A 14 17.41 31.18 -23.64
C SER A 14 18.49 31.07 -24.72
N GLY A 15 19.74 30.78 -24.34
CA GLY A 15 20.84 30.56 -25.28
C GLY A 15 20.67 29.26 -26.06
N LEU A 16 20.23 28.20 -25.39
CA LEU A 16 19.97 26.91 -26.02
C LEU A 16 18.82 27.00 -27.04
N VAL A 17 17.74 27.71 -26.69
CA VAL A 17 16.61 27.93 -27.61
C VAL A 17 17.03 28.76 -28.84
N ARG A 18 17.91 29.75 -28.68
CA ARG A 18 18.42 30.55 -29.81
C ARG A 18 19.27 29.71 -30.77
N GLU A 19 20.18 28.89 -30.24
CA GLU A 19 21.01 27.99 -31.05
C GLU A 19 20.15 26.97 -31.82
N MET A 20 19.12 26.43 -31.15
CA MET A 20 18.14 25.55 -31.78
C MET A 20 17.34 26.21 -32.90
N ASP A 21 16.99 27.49 -32.75
CA ASP A 21 16.26 28.25 -33.78
C ASP A 21 17.14 28.57 -35.01
N SER A 22 18.47 28.61 -34.83
CA SER A 22 19.43 28.81 -35.91
C SER A 22 19.98 27.51 -36.51
N PHE A 23 19.68 26.36 -35.90
CA PHE A 23 20.21 25.08 -36.37
C PHE A 23 19.50 24.64 -37.66
N PRO A 24 20.25 24.29 -38.73
CA PRO A 24 19.68 24.03 -40.05
C PRO A 24 19.08 22.62 -40.22
N GLY A 25 19.25 21.73 -39.25
CA GLY A 25 18.76 20.34 -39.30
C GLY A 25 17.63 20.05 -38.32
N PRO A 26 17.03 18.85 -38.36
CA PRO A 26 16.03 18.44 -37.37
C PRO A 26 16.69 18.30 -35.99
N VAL A 27 16.08 18.93 -34.98
CA VAL A 27 16.48 18.81 -33.58
C VAL A 27 15.43 18.01 -32.83
N PHE A 28 15.84 16.90 -32.22
CA PHE A 28 14.97 16.10 -31.36
C PHE A 28 15.21 16.49 -29.91
N LEU A 29 14.14 16.90 -29.23
CA LEU A 29 14.13 17.13 -27.79
C LEU A 29 13.30 16.05 -27.11
N SER A 30 13.86 15.43 -26.07
CA SER A 30 13.14 14.53 -25.18
C SER A 30 13.18 15.09 -23.76
N GLY A 31 12.05 15.05 -23.06
CA GLY A 31 11.96 15.48 -21.67
C GLY A 31 10.74 14.89 -20.96
N GLU A 32 10.77 14.90 -19.63
CA GLU A 32 9.67 14.37 -18.80
C GLU A 32 8.47 15.31 -18.71
N LYS A 33 8.63 16.58 -19.12
CA LYS A 33 7.59 17.60 -19.11
C LYS A 33 7.37 18.12 -20.51
N SER A 34 6.10 18.31 -20.87
CA SER A 34 5.75 19.04 -22.08
C SER A 34 6.34 20.45 -22.01
N TRP A 35 6.96 20.87 -23.10
CA TRP A 35 7.50 22.20 -23.28
C TRP A 35 6.99 22.75 -24.60
N GLU A 36 6.42 23.94 -24.54
CA GLU A 36 6.03 24.69 -25.73
C GLU A 36 6.91 25.94 -25.83
N PRO A 37 7.61 26.14 -26.96
CA PRO A 37 8.52 27.28 -27.14
C PRO A 37 7.80 28.63 -27.23
N GLY A 38 6.46 28.66 -27.35
CA GLY A 38 5.72 29.89 -27.59
C GLY A 38 6.28 30.65 -28.81
N SER A 39 6.61 31.93 -28.64
CA SER A 39 7.24 32.77 -29.68
C SER A 39 8.78 32.72 -29.71
N ALA A 40 9.39 31.77 -29.00
CA ALA A 40 10.85 31.72 -28.84
C ALA A 40 11.59 31.12 -30.04
N LEU A 41 10.91 30.29 -30.84
CA LEU A 41 11.39 29.82 -32.14
C LEU A 41 10.73 30.65 -33.25
N LYS A 42 11.53 31.30 -34.08
CA LYS A 42 11.05 32.18 -35.17
C LYS A 42 11.32 31.59 -36.54
N ASN A 43 12.37 30.78 -36.68
CA ASN A 43 12.83 30.27 -37.96
C ASN A 43 12.52 28.77 -38.13
N ASN A 44 12.35 28.05 -37.03
CA ASN A 44 12.11 26.60 -37.03
C ASN A 44 10.70 26.23 -36.55
N ILE A 45 10.13 25.19 -37.18
CA ILE A 45 8.82 24.63 -36.81
C ILE A 45 9.00 23.70 -35.62
N PHE A 46 8.15 23.87 -34.60
CA PHE A 46 8.12 22.99 -33.44
C PHE A 46 6.93 22.03 -33.52
N ILE A 47 7.20 20.74 -33.41
CA ILE A 47 6.17 19.69 -33.31
C ILE A 47 6.34 19.04 -31.94
N SER A 48 5.31 19.11 -31.11
CA SER A 48 5.25 18.37 -29.86
C SER A 48 4.60 17.01 -30.11
N CYS A 49 5.28 15.94 -29.73
CA CYS A 49 4.74 14.59 -29.72
C CYS A 49 4.71 14.10 -28.28
N ALA A 50 3.52 13.88 -27.74
CA ALA A 50 3.34 13.31 -26.41
C ALA A 50 3.35 11.78 -26.51
N PHE A 51 4.13 11.14 -25.65
CA PHE A 51 4.13 9.68 -25.46
C PHE A 51 3.44 9.37 -24.13
N PRO A 52 2.10 9.29 -24.08
CA PRO A 52 1.38 8.93 -22.86
C PRO A 52 1.70 7.49 -22.45
N LEU A 53 1.32 7.13 -21.23
CA LEU A 53 1.31 5.72 -20.84
C LEU A 53 0.40 4.95 -21.82
N PRO A 54 0.87 3.81 -22.37
CA PRO A 54 0.09 3.02 -23.29
C PRO A 54 -1.22 2.56 -22.62
N SER A 55 -2.32 2.58 -23.37
CA SER A 55 -3.61 2.01 -22.98
C SER A 55 -3.50 0.52 -22.66
N PHE A 56 -4.55 -0.07 -22.07
CA PHE A 56 -4.56 -1.51 -21.81
C PHE A 56 -4.30 -2.35 -23.08
N ALA A 57 -4.98 -2.02 -24.18
CA ALA A 57 -4.81 -2.69 -25.47
C ALA A 57 -3.38 -2.56 -26.01
N GLU A 58 -2.81 -1.34 -25.94
CA GLU A 58 -1.42 -1.09 -26.37
C GLU A 58 -0.41 -1.80 -25.45
N ARG A 59 -0.63 -1.84 -24.13
CA ARG A 59 0.21 -2.60 -23.20
C ARG A 59 0.20 -4.08 -23.50
N LYS A 60 -0.98 -4.65 -23.76
CA LYS A 60 -1.12 -6.06 -24.16
C LYS A 60 -0.29 -6.35 -25.41
N GLN A 61 -0.43 -5.51 -26.45
CA GLN A 61 0.36 -5.64 -27.68
C GLN A 61 1.87 -5.49 -27.44
N LEU A 62 2.28 -4.55 -26.60
CA LEU A 62 3.69 -4.33 -26.25
C LEU A 62 4.28 -5.52 -25.50
N TRP A 63 3.54 -6.10 -24.54
CA TRP A 63 3.94 -7.33 -23.85
C TRP A 63 4.12 -8.48 -24.83
N GLU A 64 3.14 -8.70 -25.72
CA GLU A 64 3.21 -9.74 -26.75
C GLU A 64 4.42 -9.55 -27.67
N LEU A 65 4.65 -8.33 -28.15
CA LEU A 65 5.76 -8.02 -29.05
C LEU A 65 7.12 -8.16 -28.37
N CYS A 66 7.26 -7.73 -27.11
CA CYS A 66 8.50 -7.86 -26.35
C CYS A 66 8.84 -9.32 -26.05
N LEU A 67 7.85 -10.15 -25.72
CA LEU A 67 8.04 -11.56 -25.45
C LEU A 67 8.40 -12.34 -26.74
N LYS A 68 7.71 -12.08 -27.86
CA LYS A 68 8.04 -12.67 -29.18
C LYS A 68 9.45 -12.30 -29.68
N ASN A 69 9.84 -11.04 -29.50
CA ASN A 69 11.20 -10.60 -29.84
C ASN A 69 12.26 -11.22 -28.93
N SER A 70 11.87 -11.60 -27.70
CA SER A 70 12.77 -12.31 -26.79
C SER A 70 12.98 -13.76 -27.24
N GLU A 71 11.98 -14.47 -27.76
CA GLU A 71 12.10 -15.89 -28.21
C GLU A 71 13.20 -16.10 -29.26
N HIS A 72 13.39 -15.13 -30.15
CA HIS A 72 14.42 -15.16 -31.21
C HIS A 72 15.87 -15.16 -30.68
N SER A 73 16.07 -14.89 -29.38
CA SER A 73 17.38 -14.86 -28.72
C SER A 73 17.60 -15.98 -27.70
N SER A 74 16.93 -17.14 -27.91
CA SER A 74 17.31 -18.47 -27.41
C SER A 74 16.69 -19.01 -26.12
N GLY A 75 15.46 -18.63 -25.80
CA GLY A 75 14.62 -19.35 -24.82
C GLY A 75 13.14 -19.25 -25.20
N GLU A 76 12.43 -20.37 -25.17
CA GLU A 76 10.96 -20.43 -25.31
C GLU A 76 10.28 -19.75 -24.11
N THR A 77 9.02 -19.34 -24.25
CA THR A 77 8.23 -18.72 -23.18
C THR A 77 7.18 -19.71 -22.69
N ASP A 78 7.11 -20.00 -21.38
CA ASP A 78 6.12 -20.92 -20.78
C ASP A 78 4.77 -20.22 -20.50
N LEU A 79 4.45 -19.15 -21.23
CA LEU A 79 3.16 -18.48 -21.11
C LEU A 79 2.17 -19.21 -22.02
N GLU A 80 1.41 -20.14 -21.44
CA GLU A 80 0.56 -21.05 -22.20
C GLU A 80 -0.69 -20.36 -22.80
N ASP A 81 -1.12 -19.18 -22.31
CA ASP A 81 -2.38 -18.54 -22.74
C ASP A 81 -2.37 -16.99 -22.82
N LEU A 82 -3.25 -16.44 -23.68
CA LEU A 82 -3.53 -14.99 -23.82
C LEU A 82 -4.01 -14.33 -22.50
N GLU A 83 -4.58 -15.13 -21.59
CA GLU A 83 -5.08 -14.68 -20.28
C GLU A 83 -3.95 -14.15 -19.37
N ASP A 84 -2.75 -14.71 -19.45
CA ASP A 84 -1.62 -14.26 -18.63
C ASP A 84 -1.12 -12.87 -19.05
N LEU A 85 -1.18 -12.57 -20.35
CA LEU A 85 -0.81 -11.26 -20.90
C LEU A 85 -1.84 -10.19 -20.55
N GLU A 86 -3.12 -10.56 -20.55
CA GLU A 86 -4.20 -9.68 -20.09
C GLU A 86 -4.00 -9.34 -18.62
N ASP A 87 -3.70 -10.32 -17.77
CA ASP A 87 -3.47 -10.06 -16.36
C ASP A 87 -2.23 -9.18 -16.14
N LEU A 88 -1.13 -9.41 -16.87
CA LEU A 88 0.06 -8.53 -16.81
C LEU A 88 -0.24 -7.09 -17.25
N ALA A 89 -0.97 -6.92 -18.34
CA ALA A 89 -1.32 -5.60 -18.89
C ALA A 89 -2.34 -4.84 -18.02
N ALA A 90 -3.24 -5.58 -17.36
CA ALA A 90 -4.21 -5.05 -16.40
C ALA A 90 -3.52 -4.63 -15.11
N ARG A 91 -2.65 -5.51 -14.58
CA ARG A 91 -1.90 -5.27 -13.35
C ARG A 91 -0.89 -4.14 -13.52
N PHE A 92 0.04 -4.23 -14.45
CA PHE A 92 1.20 -3.32 -14.48
C PHE A 92 1.02 -2.21 -15.53
N LYS A 93 0.82 -0.97 -15.07
CA LYS A 93 0.72 0.24 -15.90
C LYS A 93 2.11 0.75 -16.32
N LEU A 94 2.81 -0.04 -17.13
CA LEU A 94 4.17 0.23 -17.57
C LEU A 94 4.20 0.93 -18.94
N SER A 95 5.21 1.78 -19.15
CA SER A 95 5.56 2.30 -20.49
C SER A 95 6.21 1.21 -21.34
N GLY A 96 6.28 1.41 -22.66
CA GLY A 96 6.93 0.45 -23.57
C GLY A 96 8.39 0.12 -23.17
N GLY A 97 9.19 1.15 -22.85
CA GLY A 97 10.55 0.93 -22.35
C GLY A 97 10.59 0.15 -21.03
N HIS A 98 9.62 0.38 -20.15
CA HIS A 98 9.54 -0.36 -18.89
C HIS A 98 9.15 -1.83 -19.07
N ILE A 99 8.29 -2.12 -20.05
CA ILE A 99 7.94 -3.49 -20.44
C ILE A 99 9.19 -4.22 -20.97
N VAL A 100 9.96 -3.58 -21.85
CA VAL A 100 11.22 -4.14 -22.37
C VAL A 100 12.19 -4.48 -21.23
N ASP A 101 12.43 -3.53 -20.32
CA ASP A 101 13.32 -3.75 -19.17
C ASP A 101 12.83 -4.89 -18.26
N ALA A 102 11.51 -5.01 -18.06
CA ALA A 102 10.91 -6.05 -17.24
C ALA A 102 11.12 -7.43 -17.86
N VAL A 103 10.90 -7.59 -19.17
CA VAL A 103 11.18 -8.84 -19.90
C VAL A 103 12.67 -9.21 -19.81
N CYS A 104 13.57 -8.24 -20.00
CA CYS A 104 15.02 -8.45 -19.85
C CYS A 104 15.40 -8.93 -18.43
N THR A 105 14.81 -8.33 -17.41
CA THR A 105 15.05 -8.71 -16.00
C THR A 105 14.48 -10.10 -15.68
N ALA A 106 13.27 -10.40 -16.17
CA ALA A 106 12.63 -11.69 -16.00
C ALA A 106 13.45 -12.83 -16.62
N ARG A 107 14.06 -12.59 -17.80
CA ARG A 107 15.02 -13.51 -18.40
C ARG A 107 16.22 -13.78 -17.48
N GLY A 108 16.73 -12.75 -16.80
CA GLY A 108 17.79 -12.92 -15.80
C GLY A 108 17.37 -13.85 -14.66
N PHE A 109 16.13 -13.77 -14.19
CA PHE A 109 15.60 -14.70 -13.18
C PHE A 109 15.43 -16.12 -13.72
N ALA A 110 14.88 -16.28 -14.92
CA ALA A 110 14.74 -17.58 -15.57
C ALA A 110 16.11 -18.26 -15.73
N ALA A 111 17.12 -17.53 -16.21
CA ALA A 111 18.49 -18.02 -16.34
C ALA A 111 19.17 -18.34 -14.99
N ALA A 112 18.70 -17.77 -13.88
CA ALA A 112 19.22 -18.07 -12.55
C ALA A 112 18.55 -19.29 -11.90
N ARG A 113 17.34 -19.69 -12.35
CA ARG A 113 16.61 -20.88 -11.85
C ARG A 113 17.20 -22.19 -12.36
N SER A 114 17.90 -22.19 -13.49
CA SER A 114 18.46 -23.38 -14.13
C SER A 114 19.87 -23.04 -14.62
N SER A 115 20.84 -23.96 -14.54
CA SER A 115 22.19 -23.77 -15.12
C SER A 115 22.19 -23.80 -16.66
N GLY A 116 21.29 -23.05 -17.30
CA GLY A 116 20.98 -23.05 -18.73
C GLY A 116 19.68 -22.31 -19.08
N LYS A 117 19.33 -22.31 -20.38
CA LYS A 117 18.17 -21.64 -21.00
C LYS A 117 16.83 -22.12 -20.42
N SER A 118 16.39 -21.49 -19.33
CA SER A 118 15.05 -21.69 -18.77
C SER A 118 14.08 -20.73 -19.44
N ALA A 119 12.86 -21.20 -19.71
CA ALA A 119 11.79 -20.36 -20.22
C ALA A 119 11.38 -19.31 -19.19
N ILE A 120 10.99 -18.12 -19.67
CA ILE A 120 10.47 -17.07 -18.79
C ILE A 120 9.11 -17.52 -18.27
N SER A 121 8.99 -17.62 -16.94
CA SER A 121 7.72 -17.96 -16.30
C SER A 121 6.92 -16.70 -15.94
N ARG A 122 5.62 -16.87 -15.68
CA ARG A 122 4.76 -15.82 -15.12
C ARG A 122 5.36 -15.21 -13.84
N GLU A 123 5.86 -16.04 -12.92
CA GLU A 123 6.45 -15.54 -11.68
C GLU A 123 7.70 -14.69 -11.93
N ASP A 124 8.52 -15.01 -12.94
CA ASP A 124 9.70 -14.21 -13.28
C ASP A 124 9.30 -12.81 -13.77
N LEU A 125 8.26 -12.70 -14.60
CA LEU A 125 7.73 -11.43 -15.09
C LEU A 125 7.13 -10.59 -13.98
N TYR A 126 6.35 -11.21 -13.10
CA TYR A 126 5.76 -10.53 -11.94
C TYR A 126 6.86 -10.02 -11.01
N ARG A 127 7.86 -10.85 -10.75
CA ARG A 127 9.01 -10.49 -9.93
C ARG A 127 9.83 -9.35 -10.56
N ALA A 128 10.02 -9.36 -11.88
CA ALA A 128 10.73 -8.31 -12.59
C ALA A 128 10.01 -6.97 -12.53
N CYS A 129 8.69 -6.96 -12.75
CA CYS A 129 7.87 -5.75 -12.63
C CYS A 129 7.93 -5.19 -11.19
N ARG A 130 7.73 -6.06 -10.18
CA ARG A 130 7.74 -5.66 -8.77
C ARG A 130 9.09 -5.14 -8.29
N ASN A 131 10.20 -5.75 -8.70
CA ASN A 131 11.55 -5.35 -8.27
C ASN A 131 11.95 -3.95 -8.73
N ARG A 132 11.38 -3.46 -9.84
CA ARG A 132 11.66 -2.11 -10.35
C ARG A 132 11.00 -1.05 -9.48
N SER A 133 9.70 -1.23 -9.24
CA SER A 133 8.90 -0.27 -8.47
C SER A 133 9.29 -0.25 -6.99
N SER A 134 9.76 -1.37 -6.44
CA SER A 134 10.20 -1.43 -5.04
C SER A 134 11.41 -0.55 -4.74
N ARG A 135 12.45 -0.54 -5.57
CA ARG A 135 13.73 0.15 -5.26
C ARG A 135 13.59 1.64 -4.98
N LYS A 136 12.61 2.32 -5.60
CA LYS A 136 12.41 3.76 -5.43
C LYS A 136 11.41 4.10 -4.31
N LEU A 137 10.46 3.21 -4.05
CA LEU A 137 9.51 3.31 -2.93
C LEU A 137 10.14 2.93 -1.60
N ASP A 138 11.12 2.02 -1.57
CA ASP A 138 11.76 1.51 -0.35
C ASP A 138 12.43 2.61 0.51
N SER A 139 12.80 3.75 -0.08
CA SER A 139 13.36 4.89 0.68
C SER A 139 12.31 5.73 1.41
N LEU A 140 11.04 5.65 1.01
CA LEU A 140 9.94 6.50 1.51
C LEU A 140 8.78 5.70 2.11
N ALA A 141 8.70 4.40 1.83
CA ALA A 141 7.64 3.52 2.26
C ALA A 141 8.21 2.16 2.64
N ARG A 142 7.58 1.50 3.60
CA ARG A 142 7.95 0.14 3.99
C ARG A 142 7.14 -0.86 3.19
N LYS A 143 7.81 -1.66 2.35
CA LYS A 143 7.18 -2.81 1.70
C LYS A 143 6.79 -3.88 2.74
N ILE A 144 5.53 -4.30 2.70
CA ILE A 144 4.99 -5.43 3.44
C ILE A 144 4.74 -6.55 2.43
N ASN A 145 5.39 -7.69 2.63
CA ASN A 145 5.12 -8.87 1.82
C ASN A 145 3.89 -9.57 2.42
N PRO A 146 2.79 -9.71 1.67
CA PRO A 146 1.56 -10.28 2.19
C PRO A 146 1.75 -11.77 2.49
N ARG A 147 1.78 -12.11 3.78
CA ARG A 147 1.86 -13.51 4.25
C ARG A 147 0.58 -13.97 4.94
N ARG A 148 -0.31 -13.03 5.26
CA ARG A 148 -1.53 -13.26 6.02
C ARG A 148 -2.68 -13.67 5.12
N LYS A 149 -3.51 -14.57 5.63
CA LYS A 149 -4.71 -15.11 4.97
C LYS A 149 -5.96 -14.78 5.78
N TRP A 150 -7.13 -14.99 5.18
CA TRP A 150 -8.44 -14.80 5.83
C TRP A 150 -8.62 -15.57 7.15
N GLN A 151 -7.90 -16.67 7.33
CA GLN A 151 -7.92 -17.47 8.56
C GLN A 151 -7.12 -16.82 9.70
N ASP A 152 -6.18 -15.93 9.38
CA ASP A 152 -5.36 -15.22 10.37
C ASP A 152 -6.08 -14.02 10.99
N ILE A 153 -7.30 -13.70 10.54
CA ILE A 153 -8.07 -12.54 11.01
C ILE A 153 -9.46 -12.93 11.50
N VAL A 154 -9.76 -12.52 12.73
CA VAL A 154 -11.10 -12.63 13.32
C VAL A 154 -11.75 -11.25 13.24
N LEU A 155 -12.87 -11.17 12.52
CA LEU A 155 -13.66 -9.96 12.30
C LEU A 155 -15.14 -10.33 12.25
N PRO A 156 -16.04 -9.38 12.57
CA PRO A 156 -17.47 -9.57 12.35
C PRO A 156 -17.78 -9.93 10.89
N PRO A 157 -18.80 -10.77 10.63
CA PRO A 157 -19.16 -11.19 9.27
C PRO A 157 -19.36 -10.03 8.30
N ALA A 158 -20.07 -8.98 8.72
CA ALA A 158 -20.30 -7.79 7.89
C ALA A 158 -19.01 -7.07 7.48
N VAL A 159 -17.99 -7.05 8.36
CA VAL A 159 -16.69 -6.46 8.04
C VAL A 159 -15.95 -7.35 7.04
N LYS A 160 -15.98 -8.67 7.21
CA LYS A 160 -15.38 -9.62 6.24
C LYS A 160 -16.02 -9.51 4.86
N GLU A 161 -17.34 -9.36 4.80
CA GLU A 161 -18.10 -9.16 3.57
C GLU A 161 -17.64 -7.88 2.85
N GLN A 162 -17.56 -6.74 3.54
CA GLN A 162 -17.05 -5.50 2.97
C GLN A 162 -15.60 -5.62 2.44
N LEU A 163 -14.72 -6.33 3.15
CA LEU A 163 -13.37 -6.60 2.66
C LEU A 163 -13.38 -7.49 1.40
N GLY A 164 -14.32 -8.42 1.31
CA GLY A 164 -14.57 -9.24 0.12
C GLY A 164 -15.06 -8.41 -1.08
N GLU A 165 -15.99 -7.48 -0.84
CA GLU A 165 -16.47 -6.53 -1.85
C GLU A 165 -15.34 -5.65 -2.40
N ILE A 166 -14.44 -5.19 -1.52
CA ILE A 166 -13.22 -4.48 -1.93
C ILE A 166 -12.36 -5.34 -2.87
N CYS A 167 -12.13 -6.62 -2.53
CA CYS A 167 -11.35 -7.52 -3.37
C CYS A 167 -12.04 -7.76 -4.72
N ALA A 168 -13.37 -7.95 -4.73
CA ALA A 168 -14.16 -8.10 -5.95
C ALA A 168 -14.09 -6.85 -6.82
N PHE A 169 -14.20 -5.66 -6.23
CA PHE A 169 -14.06 -4.40 -6.95
C PHE A 169 -12.70 -4.35 -7.67
N VAL A 170 -11.61 -4.66 -6.98
CA VAL A 170 -10.26 -4.63 -7.57
C VAL A 170 -10.14 -5.60 -8.74
N ARG A 171 -10.67 -6.82 -8.62
CA ARG A 171 -10.60 -7.84 -9.68
C ARG A 171 -11.42 -7.49 -10.92
N HIS A 172 -12.60 -6.95 -10.72
CA HIS A 172 -13.58 -6.75 -11.81
C HIS A 172 -13.64 -5.32 -12.32
N LYS A 173 -12.81 -4.41 -11.78
CA LYS A 173 -12.76 -3.01 -12.18
C LYS A 173 -12.56 -2.84 -13.69
N GLU A 174 -11.60 -3.54 -14.30
CA GLU A 174 -11.33 -3.38 -15.74
C GLU A 174 -12.54 -3.80 -16.59
N THR A 175 -13.15 -4.94 -16.27
CA THR A 175 -14.37 -5.42 -16.94
C THR A 175 -15.53 -4.43 -16.80
N VAL A 176 -15.78 -3.92 -15.59
CA VAL A 176 -16.90 -2.99 -15.36
C VAL A 176 -16.66 -1.63 -16.01
N TYR A 177 -15.46 -1.06 -15.86
CA TYR A 177 -15.18 0.28 -16.36
C TYR A 177 -14.91 0.29 -17.86
N SER A 178 -14.04 -0.58 -18.36
CA SER A 178 -13.61 -0.58 -19.76
C SER A 178 -14.55 -1.39 -20.65
N GLU A 179 -14.84 -2.65 -20.32
CA GLU A 179 -15.64 -3.52 -21.20
C GLU A 179 -17.12 -3.13 -21.16
N TRP A 180 -17.69 -2.91 -19.98
CA TRP A 180 -19.09 -2.49 -19.84
C TRP A 180 -19.27 -0.98 -20.04
N GLY A 181 -18.16 -0.22 -20.14
CA GLY A 181 -18.15 1.19 -20.53
C GLY A 181 -18.69 2.15 -19.46
N PHE A 182 -18.58 1.81 -18.17
CA PHE A 182 -18.96 2.71 -17.08
C PHE A 182 -18.08 3.97 -17.03
N ASP A 183 -16.84 3.88 -17.52
CA ASP A 183 -15.91 5.00 -17.66
C ASP A 183 -16.46 6.14 -18.56
N LYS A 184 -17.32 5.82 -19.53
CA LYS A 184 -17.93 6.80 -20.46
C LYS A 184 -19.05 7.63 -19.81
N LYS A 185 -19.65 7.14 -18.73
CA LYS A 185 -20.79 7.80 -18.05
C LYS A 185 -20.43 8.40 -16.71
N LEU A 186 -19.44 7.85 -16.01
CA LEU A 186 -19.07 8.28 -14.67
C LEU A 186 -17.72 8.98 -14.71
N SER A 187 -17.70 10.28 -14.38
CA SER A 187 -16.46 11.05 -14.13
C SER A 187 -15.87 10.77 -12.75
N ILE A 188 -16.00 9.53 -12.25
CA ILE A 188 -15.55 9.16 -10.91
C ILE A 188 -14.06 8.80 -10.99
N GLY A 189 -13.29 9.25 -9.99
CA GLY A 189 -11.86 9.01 -9.87
C GLY A 189 -11.51 7.55 -10.18
N LYS A 190 -10.51 7.35 -11.03
CA LYS A 190 -10.17 6.04 -11.57
C LYS A 190 -9.52 5.12 -10.53
N GLY A 191 -9.26 5.57 -9.31
CA GLY A 191 -8.68 4.79 -8.21
C GLY A 191 -9.71 4.22 -7.25
N LEU A 192 -9.22 3.45 -6.28
CA LEU A 192 -10.01 2.92 -5.17
C LEU A 192 -9.47 3.49 -3.85
N ASN A 193 -10.24 4.40 -3.24
CA ASN A 193 -9.92 5.04 -1.96
C ASN A 193 -10.76 4.42 -0.85
N ILE A 194 -10.07 3.84 0.13
CA ILE A 194 -10.67 3.07 1.21
C ILE A 194 -10.23 3.67 2.54
N LEU A 195 -11.17 3.77 3.48
CA LEU A 195 -10.87 4.10 4.87
C LEU A 195 -11.10 2.88 5.76
N PHE A 196 -10.10 2.53 6.55
CA PHE A 196 -10.18 1.62 7.68
C PHE A 196 -10.19 2.43 8.97
N ALA A 197 -11.31 2.43 9.68
CA ALA A 197 -11.48 3.19 10.90
C ALA A 197 -11.75 2.28 12.09
N GLY A 198 -11.06 2.50 13.20
CA GLY A 198 -11.31 1.75 14.44
C GLY A 198 -10.13 1.81 15.40
N PRO A 199 -10.28 1.40 16.66
CA PRO A 199 -9.20 1.47 17.64
C PRO A 199 -7.90 0.80 17.19
N SER A 200 -6.77 1.20 17.77
CA SER A 200 -5.49 0.54 17.51
C SER A 200 -5.54 -0.93 17.93
N GLY A 201 -4.90 -1.81 17.14
CA GLY A 201 -4.88 -3.25 17.41
C GLY A 201 -6.13 -4.03 17.00
N THR A 202 -7.06 -3.46 16.24
CA THR A 202 -8.27 -4.15 15.72
C THR A 202 -8.07 -4.87 14.38
N GLY A 203 -6.85 -4.88 13.84
CA GLY A 203 -6.53 -5.65 12.63
C GLY A 203 -6.53 -4.86 11.32
N LYS A 204 -6.60 -3.52 11.34
CA LYS A 204 -6.57 -2.67 10.12
C LYS A 204 -5.41 -2.98 9.17
N THR A 205 -4.17 -3.00 9.68
CA THR A 205 -2.99 -3.34 8.86
C THR A 205 -3.00 -4.79 8.40
N LEU A 206 -3.51 -5.70 9.23
CA LEU A 206 -3.63 -7.12 8.89
C LEU A 206 -4.64 -7.34 7.75
N ALA A 207 -5.77 -6.63 7.78
CA ALA A 207 -6.77 -6.65 6.72
C ALA A 207 -6.22 -6.11 5.40
N ALA A 208 -5.44 -5.01 5.43
CA ALA A 208 -4.77 -4.49 4.25
C ALA A 208 -3.78 -5.51 3.66
N GLU A 209 -3.04 -6.22 4.52
CA GLU A 209 -2.12 -7.29 4.10
C GLU A 209 -2.86 -8.47 3.45
N ILE A 210 -4.00 -8.87 4.01
CA ILE A 210 -4.84 -9.93 3.45
C ILE A 210 -5.41 -9.52 2.09
N ILE A 211 -5.95 -8.30 1.95
CA ILE A 211 -6.43 -7.79 0.66
C ILE A 211 -5.29 -7.81 -0.36
N ALA A 212 -4.11 -7.28 -0.01
CA ALA A 212 -2.96 -7.27 -0.91
C ALA A 212 -2.60 -8.68 -1.40
N GLY A 213 -2.57 -9.67 -0.50
CA GLY A 213 -2.34 -11.07 -0.86
C GLY A 213 -3.44 -11.65 -1.78
N GLU A 214 -4.70 -11.37 -1.46
CA GLU A 214 -5.89 -11.86 -2.16
C GLU A 214 -6.02 -11.33 -3.60
N VAL A 215 -5.56 -10.10 -3.85
CA VAL A 215 -5.52 -9.49 -5.18
C VAL A 215 -4.14 -9.59 -5.85
N GLY A 216 -3.14 -10.13 -5.16
CA GLY A 216 -1.78 -10.34 -5.68
C GLY A 216 -1.00 -9.04 -5.93
N LEU A 217 -1.22 -8.03 -5.09
CA LEU A 217 -0.56 -6.72 -5.15
C LEU A 217 0.48 -6.57 -4.04
N ASP A 218 1.49 -5.76 -4.29
CA ASP A 218 2.43 -5.36 -3.22
C ASP A 218 1.74 -4.38 -2.26
N LEU A 219 2.06 -4.47 -0.97
CA LEU A 219 1.56 -3.53 0.04
C LEU A 219 2.70 -2.61 0.49
N TYR A 220 2.52 -1.30 0.34
CA TYR A 220 3.44 -0.31 0.87
C TYR A 220 2.80 0.40 2.04
N LYS A 221 3.41 0.27 3.22
CA LYS A 221 3.00 1.02 4.41
C LYS A 221 3.74 2.35 4.44
N ILE A 222 2.97 3.42 4.52
CA ILE A 222 3.42 4.80 4.65
C ILE A 222 2.97 5.31 6.02
N ASP A 223 3.92 5.84 6.77
CA ASP A 223 3.64 6.50 8.05
C ASP A 223 3.44 8.00 7.80
N LEU A 224 2.18 8.45 7.87
CA LEU A 224 1.84 9.85 7.61
C LEU A 224 2.41 10.79 8.66
N SER A 225 2.43 10.38 9.94
CA SER A 225 2.96 11.24 11.00
C SER A 225 4.46 11.48 10.80
N GLY A 226 5.20 10.47 10.33
CA GLY A 226 6.61 10.57 9.97
C GLY A 226 6.90 11.47 8.75
N ILE A 227 5.97 11.56 7.79
CA ILE A 227 6.11 12.41 6.60
C ILE A 227 5.80 13.88 6.92
N VAL A 228 4.73 14.15 7.67
CA VAL A 228 4.25 15.51 7.98
C VAL A 228 5.14 16.21 9.01
N SER A 229 5.71 15.48 9.98
CA SER A 229 6.41 16.08 11.13
C SER A 229 7.88 16.47 10.89
N LYS A 230 8.55 15.91 9.88
CA LYS A 230 10.01 16.06 9.74
C LYS A 230 10.46 17.13 8.75
N TYR A 231 9.62 17.54 7.79
CA TYR A 231 10.09 18.42 6.70
C TYR A 231 8.96 19.30 6.14
N ILE A 232 8.66 20.42 6.79
CA ILE A 232 7.80 21.48 6.24
C ILE A 232 8.36 21.88 4.85
N GLY A 233 7.62 21.59 3.78
CA GLY A 233 8.01 21.89 2.39
C GLY A 233 8.65 20.75 1.59
N GLU A 234 9.07 19.63 2.19
CA GLU A 234 9.46 18.41 1.44
C GLU A 234 8.34 17.37 1.37
N THR A 235 7.30 17.50 2.20
CA THR A 235 6.13 16.63 2.26
C THR A 235 5.48 16.45 0.88
N GLU A 236 5.20 17.54 0.15
CA GLU A 236 4.59 17.46 -1.19
C GLU A 236 5.46 16.70 -2.19
N LYS A 237 6.78 16.95 -2.17
CA LYS A 237 7.73 16.27 -3.07
C LYS A 237 7.79 14.77 -2.76
N ASN A 238 7.77 14.40 -1.49
CA ASN A 238 7.77 13.02 -1.05
C ASN A 238 6.46 12.32 -1.39
N LEU A 239 5.32 12.95 -1.13
CA LEU A 239 4.00 12.45 -1.52
C LEU A 239 3.91 12.27 -3.04
N LYS A 240 4.31 13.27 -3.82
CA LYS A 240 4.36 13.18 -5.29
C LYS A 240 5.20 12.01 -5.77
N LYS A 241 6.37 11.79 -5.15
CA LYS A 241 7.23 10.64 -5.46
C LYS A 241 6.56 9.31 -5.09
N ILE A 242 5.90 9.23 -3.92
CA ILE A 242 5.18 8.02 -3.50
C ILE A 242 4.07 7.68 -4.50
N PHE A 243 3.18 8.62 -4.82
CA PHE A 243 2.07 8.37 -5.75
C PHE A 243 2.56 8.05 -7.17
N GLY A 244 3.54 8.80 -7.69
CA GLY A 244 4.08 8.57 -9.03
C GLY A 244 4.78 7.21 -9.17
N GLU A 245 5.53 6.77 -8.16
CA GLU A 245 6.15 5.44 -8.20
C GLU A 245 5.12 4.32 -8.02
N ALA A 246 4.07 4.54 -7.21
CA ALA A 246 2.99 3.58 -6.99
C ALA A 246 2.14 3.32 -8.25
N GLU A 247 1.91 4.35 -9.09
CA GLU A 247 1.20 4.19 -10.36
C GLU A 247 1.84 3.15 -11.28
N THR A 248 3.18 3.08 -11.28
CA THR A 248 3.92 2.12 -12.12
C THR A 248 4.01 0.72 -11.53
N GLY A 249 3.87 0.59 -10.19
CA GLY A 249 4.19 -0.62 -9.45
C GLY A 249 3.03 -1.56 -9.14
N ASN A 250 1.80 -1.18 -9.49
CA ASN A 250 0.59 -1.92 -9.17
C ASN A 250 0.55 -2.36 -7.70
N ALA A 251 0.55 -1.38 -6.82
CA ALA A 251 0.67 -1.60 -5.40
C ALA A 251 -0.45 -0.90 -4.62
N ILE A 252 -0.74 -1.45 -3.44
CA ILE A 252 -1.64 -0.83 -2.47
C ILE A 252 -0.82 0.12 -1.62
N LEU A 253 -1.21 1.40 -1.61
CA LEU A 253 -0.67 2.40 -0.69
C LEU A 253 -1.48 2.38 0.61
N PHE A 254 -0.88 1.87 1.69
CA PHE A 254 -1.47 1.86 3.02
C PHE A 254 -0.89 2.98 3.86
N PHE A 255 -1.66 4.05 4.04
CA PHE A 255 -1.29 5.14 4.91
C PHE A 255 -1.82 4.88 6.31
N ASP A 256 -0.92 4.72 7.27
CA ASP A 256 -1.25 4.54 8.68
C ASP A 256 -1.28 5.89 9.40
N GLU A 257 -1.97 5.93 10.55
CA GLU A 257 -2.11 7.15 11.37
C GLU A 257 -2.70 8.34 10.60
N ALA A 258 -3.69 8.08 9.75
CA ALA A 258 -4.35 9.12 8.97
C ALA A 258 -5.03 10.18 9.86
N ASP A 259 -5.31 9.88 11.14
CA ASP A 259 -5.77 10.88 12.12
C ASP A 259 -4.78 12.04 12.32
N ALA A 260 -3.49 11.87 12.03
CA ALA A 260 -2.52 12.97 12.04
C ALA A 260 -2.86 14.06 11.00
N LEU A 261 -3.52 13.71 9.91
CA LEU A 261 -3.96 14.64 8.86
C LEU A 261 -5.18 15.46 9.28
N PHE A 262 -6.00 14.93 10.19
CA PHE A 262 -7.30 15.49 10.56
C PHE A 262 -7.35 15.94 12.02
N GLY A 263 -6.19 16.01 12.68
CA GLY A 263 -6.04 16.61 14.00
C GLY A 263 -6.76 17.94 13.97
N LYS A 264 -7.84 18.02 14.78
CA LYS A 264 -8.91 19.05 14.77
C LYS A 264 -8.47 20.27 13.99
N ARG A 265 -9.21 20.66 12.94
CA ARG A 265 -9.15 22.01 12.33
C ARG A 265 -9.18 23.03 13.49
N SER A 266 -8.04 23.34 14.07
CA SER A 266 -7.94 24.32 15.12
C SER A 266 -8.24 25.61 14.41
N GLU A 267 -9.17 26.39 14.97
CA GLU A 267 -9.34 27.78 14.58
C GLU A 267 -7.94 28.37 14.41
N VAL A 268 -7.64 28.79 13.18
CA VAL A 268 -6.29 29.21 12.76
C VAL A 268 -5.82 30.30 13.71
N LYS A 269 -5.01 29.93 14.69
CA LYS A 269 -4.34 30.87 15.59
C LYS A 269 -2.88 31.05 15.23
N ASP A 270 -2.30 30.10 14.50
CA ASP A 270 -0.87 30.12 14.18
C ASP A 270 -0.56 29.86 12.70
N SER A 271 0.60 30.33 12.26
CA SER A 271 1.09 30.17 10.89
C SER A 271 1.36 28.71 10.53
N HIS A 272 1.69 27.88 11.52
CA HIS A 272 1.99 26.46 11.38
C HIS A 272 0.74 25.62 11.02
N ASP A 273 -0.42 25.94 11.60
CA ASP A 273 -1.72 25.30 11.31
C ASP A 273 -2.16 25.52 9.85
N ARG A 274 -1.73 26.63 9.24
CA ARG A 274 -2.05 26.93 7.84
C ARG A 274 -1.31 26.01 6.86
N TYR A 275 -0.06 25.64 7.17
CA TYR A 275 0.75 24.74 6.33
C TYR A 275 0.26 23.29 6.40
N ALA A 276 -0.11 22.80 7.59
CA ALA A 276 -0.69 21.47 7.76
C ALA A 276 -1.97 21.29 6.91
N ASN A 277 -2.84 22.31 6.87
CA ASN A 277 -4.07 22.26 6.06
C ASN A 277 -3.81 22.22 4.54
N ILE A 278 -2.72 22.85 4.05
CA ILE A 278 -2.35 22.83 2.62
C ILE A 278 -1.84 21.43 2.22
N GLU A 279 -0.99 20.81 3.06
CA GLU A 279 -0.44 19.48 2.80
C GLU A 279 -1.54 18.39 2.80
N VAL A 280 -2.53 18.51 3.68
CA VAL A 280 -3.70 17.62 3.70
C VAL A 280 -4.50 17.75 2.42
N ASN A 281 -4.81 18.97 1.97
CA ASN A 281 -5.53 19.18 0.71
C ASN A 281 -4.76 18.62 -0.50
N TYR A 282 -3.43 18.76 -0.51
CA TYR A 282 -2.59 18.17 -1.56
C TYR A 282 -2.68 16.64 -1.55
N LEU A 283 -2.58 15.99 -0.38
CA LEU A 283 -2.75 14.55 -0.28
C LEU A 283 -4.12 14.11 -0.80
N LEU A 284 -5.19 14.80 -0.41
CA LEU A 284 -6.55 14.50 -0.87
C LEU A 284 -6.67 14.60 -2.38
N GLN A 285 -6.10 15.64 -2.99
CA GLN A 285 -6.08 15.79 -4.44
C GLN A 285 -5.30 14.64 -5.10
N GLN A 286 -4.12 14.29 -4.59
CA GLN A 286 -3.35 13.17 -5.14
C GLN A 286 -4.09 11.83 -5.01
N MET A 287 -4.83 11.63 -3.93
CA MET A 287 -5.68 10.44 -3.77
C MET A 287 -6.83 10.38 -4.79
N GLU A 288 -7.40 11.53 -5.17
CA GLU A 288 -8.45 11.59 -6.20
C GLU A 288 -7.90 11.33 -7.61
N GLU A 289 -6.69 11.82 -7.88
CA GLU A 289 -6.00 11.65 -9.18
C GLU A 289 -5.41 10.25 -9.34
N HIS A 290 -4.99 9.60 -8.25
CA HIS A 290 -4.32 8.32 -8.30
C HIS A 290 -5.25 7.20 -8.80
N GLU A 291 -4.85 6.51 -9.88
CA GLU A 291 -5.66 5.45 -10.49
C GLU A 291 -5.54 4.08 -9.79
N GLY A 292 -4.67 3.96 -8.78
CA GLY A 292 -4.40 2.73 -8.02
C GLY A 292 -5.29 2.54 -6.79
N ILE A 293 -4.79 1.82 -5.78
CA ILE A 293 -5.54 1.50 -4.56
C ILE A 293 -4.87 2.17 -3.37
N ILE A 294 -5.65 2.94 -2.64
CA ILE A 294 -5.21 3.64 -1.44
C ILE A 294 -6.09 3.21 -0.27
N ILE A 295 -5.44 2.78 0.81
CA ILE A 295 -6.07 2.45 2.07
C ILE A 295 -5.55 3.42 3.12
N LEU A 296 -6.44 4.16 3.76
CA LEU A 296 -6.14 5.02 4.90
C LEU A 296 -6.58 4.31 6.17
N ALA A 297 -5.71 4.25 7.18
CA ALA A 297 -6.06 3.75 8.49
C ALA A 297 -6.12 4.88 9.51
N SER A 298 -7.24 4.99 10.22
CA SER A 298 -7.45 5.97 11.29
C SER A 298 -7.96 5.31 12.56
N ASN A 299 -7.57 5.85 13.71
CA ASN A 299 -8.12 5.43 14.99
C ASN A 299 -9.48 6.06 15.31
N TYR A 300 -9.83 7.19 14.67
CA TYR A 300 -10.99 8.01 15.01
C TYR A 300 -11.76 8.46 13.76
N LYS A 301 -12.79 7.68 13.38
CA LYS A 301 -13.70 8.04 12.28
C LYS A 301 -14.35 9.42 12.46
N LYS A 302 -14.71 9.78 13.69
CA LYS A 302 -15.41 11.03 14.03
C LYS A 302 -14.59 12.30 13.76
N ASN A 303 -13.28 12.17 13.57
CA ASN A 303 -12.42 13.32 13.25
C ASN A 303 -12.41 13.65 11.76
N LEU A 304 -13.01 12.78 10.93
CA LEU A 304 -13.10 12.96 9.49
C LEU A 304 -14.35 13.78 9.15
N ASP A 305 -14.19 14.79 8.30
CA ASP A 305 -15.33 15.58 7.84
C ASP A 305 -16.16 14.82 6.79
N ASP A 306 -17.44 15.20 6.67
CA ASP A 306 -18.39 14.57 5.74
C ASP A 306 -17.96 14.73 4.27
N ALA A 307 -17.25 15.81 3.94
CA ALA A 307 -16.81 16.07 2.58
C ALA A 307 -15.72 15.07 2.16
N PHE A 308 -14.84 14.70 3.09
CA PHE A 308 -13.83 13.69 2.91
C PHE A 308 -14.46 12.29 2.80
N LEU A 309 -15.41 11.96 3.68
CA LEU A 309 -16.09 10.67 3.64
C LEU A 309 -16.81 10.41 2.31
N ARG A 310 -17.37 11.44 1.67
CA ARG A 310 -18.03 11.32 0.35
C ARG A 310 -17.09 10.97 -0.80
N ARG A 311 -15.78 11.14 -0.62
CA ARG A 311 -14.75 10.85 -1.65
C ARG A 311 -14.21 9.43 -1.57
N LEU A 312 -14.53 8.71 -0.49
CA LEU A 312 -14.13 7.34 -0.28
C LEU A 312 -15.19 6.40 -0.85
N GLN A 313 -14.77 5.41 -1.63
CA GLN A 313 -15.67 4.37 -2.13
C GLN A 313 -16.07 3.41 -1.01
N PHE A 314 -15.17 3.13 -0.08
CA PHE A 314 -15.42 2.25 1.06
C PHE A 314 -14.94 2.89 2.37
N ALA A 315 -15.75 2.75 3.42
CA ALA A 315 -15.40 3.13 4.78
C ALA A 315 -15.72 1.97 5.73
N VAL A 316 -14.71 1.14 6.00
CA VAL A 316 -14.82 -0.07 6.81
C VAL A 316 -14.52 0.25 8.27
N GLU A 317 -15.45 -0.12 9.14
CA GLU A 317 -15.31 0.10 10.59
C GLU A 317 -14.87 -1.18 11.29
N PHE A 318 -13.76 -1.10 12.02
CA PHE A 318 -13.14 -2.19 12.76
C PHE A 318 -13.49 -2.03 14.25
N PRO A 319 -14.53 -2.73 14.75
CA PRO A 319 -14.92 -2.62 16.15
C PRO A 319 -13.93 -3.33 17.06
N ILE A 320 -14.04 -3.04 18.36
CA ILE A 320 -13.42 -3.91 19.38
C ILE A 320 -14.14 -5.27 19.29
N PRO A 321 -13.40 -6.40 19.21
CA PRO A 321 -14.01 -7.72 19.10
C PRO A 321 -14.94 -8.02 20.27
N ASP A 322 -16.05 -8.71 20.01
CA ASP A 322 -16.93 -9.23 21.05
C ASP A 322 -16.29 -10.41 21.79
N GLU A 323 -16.96 -10.96 22.81
CA GLU A 323 -16.40 -12.03 23.64
C GLU A 323 -16.10 -13.31 22.85
N ALA A 324 -17.01 -13.72 21.96
CA ALA A 324 -16.81 -14.88 21.10
C ALA A 324 -15.60 -14.69 20.18
N SER A 325 -15.50 -13.54 19.53
CA SER A 325 -14.36 -13.16 18.69
C SER A 325 -13.06 -13.10 19.48
N ARG A 326 -13.08 -12.56 20.71
CA ARG A 326 -11.88 -12.54 21.58
C ARG A 326 -11.43 -13.95 21.96
N ARG A 327 -12.36 -14.87 22.22
CA ARG A 327 -12.03 -16.27 22.47
C ARG A 327 -11.35 -16.91 21.26
N GLU A 328 -11.88 -16.71 20.06
CA GLU A 328 -11.25 -17.18 18.83
C GLU A 328 -9.84 -16.60 18.63
N ILE A 329 -9.68 -15.29 18.87
CA ILE A 329 -8.37 -14.62 18.81
C ILE A 329 -7.40 -15.22 19.81
N TRP A 330 -7.83 -15.49 21.05
CA TRP A 330 -7.00 -16.12 22.08
C TRP A 330 -6.54 -17.52 21.66
N THR A 331 -7.46 -18.36 21.18
CA THR A 331 -7.16 -19.72 20.72
C THR A 331 -6.21 -19.72 19.53
N GLY A 332 -6.38 -18.80 18.58
CA GLY A 332 -5.52 -18.68 17.39
C GLY A 332 -4.18 -17.99 17.62
N MET A 333 -3.91 -17.43 18.81
CA MET A 333 -2.71 -16.63 19.05
C MET A 333 -1.45 -17.49 19.27
N PHE A 334 -1.63 -18.71 19.76
CA PHE A 334 -0.53 -19.60 20.14
C PHE A 334 -0.20 -20.57 19.00
N PRO A 335 1.07 -20.65 18.56
CA PRO A 335 1.50 -21.66 17.59
C PRO A 335 1.33 -23.08 18.14
N GLU A 336 1.19 -24.08 17.26
CA GLU A 336 1.03 -25.50 17.64
C GLU A 336 2.16 -26.03 18.55
N LYS A 337 3.37 -25.47 18.44
CA LYS A 337 4.53 -25.86 19.26
C LYS A 337 4.59 -25.17 20.62
N ALA A 338 3.71 -24.21 20.90
CA ALA A 338 3.71 -23.50 22.17
C ALA A 338 3.23 -24.45 23.29
N PRO A 339 4.01 -24.61 24.38
CA PRO A 339 3.61 -25.49 25.47
C PRO A 339 2.51 -24.81 26.29
N LEU A 340 1.25 -25.15 26.04
CA LEU A 340 0.10 -24.60 26.78
C LEU A 340 -0.19 -25.45 28.02
N GLY A 341 -0.40 -24.79 29.16
CA GLY A 341 -0.87 -25.44 30.39
C GLY A 341 -2.35 -25.78 30.29
N GLU A 342 -2.77 -26.89 30.92
CA GLU A 342 -4.18 -27.31 30.99
C GLU A 342 -5.06 -26.30 31.77
N ASP A 343 -4.44 -25.47 32.61
CA ASP A 343 -5.07 -24.44 33.43
C ASP A 343 -5.42 -23.16 32.65
N LEU A 344 -4.95 -23.02 31.40
CA LEU A 344 -5.13 -21.81 30.60
C LEU A 344 -6.58 -21.67 30.09
N ASP A 345 -7.38 -20.86 30.80
CA ASP A 345 -8.80 -20.66 30.47
C ASP A 345 -9.02 -19.49 29.49
N PHE A 346 -9.17 -19.81 28.21
CA PHE A 346 -9.52 -18.83 27.18
C PHE A 346 -10.91 -18.21 27.35
N ASN A 347 -11.88 -18.90 27.96
CA ASN A 347 -13.21 -18.33 28.19
C ASN A 347 -13.14 -17.21 29.21
N PHE A 348 -12.37 -17.42 30.28
CA PHE A 348 -12.13 -16.38 31.26
C PHE A 348 -11.37 -15.20 30.64
N LEU A 349 -10.27 -15.45 29.93
CA LEU A 349 -9.48 -14.39 29.28
C LEU A 349 -10.28 -13.62 28.22
N SER A 350 -11.29 -14.24 27.59
CA SER A 350 -12.15 -13.56 26.61
C SER A 350 -13.14 -12.58 27.23
N LYS A 351 -13.42 -12.60 28.55
CA LYS A 351 -14.32 -11.64 29.20
C LYS A 351 -13.76 -10.22 29.21
N PHE A 352 -12.44 -10.07 29.18
CA PHE A 352 -11.76 -8.77 29.20
C PHE A 352 -11.89 -8.06 27.84
N LYS A 353 -12.41 -6.83 27.86
CA LYS A 353 -12.59 -5.98 26.67
C LYS A 353 -11.25 -5.48 26.11
N LEU A 354 -10.61 -6.34 25.32
CA LEU A 354 -9.30 -6.17 24.69
C LEU A 354 -9.39 -6.15 23.17
N THR A 355 -8.43 -5.49 22.51
CA THR A 355 -8.25 -5.61 21.04
C THR A 355 -7.35 -6.81 20.72
N GLY A 356 -7.35 -7.25 19.46
CA GLY A 356 -6.45 -8.33 19.01
C GLY A 356 -4.97 -8.01 19.23
N GLY A 357 -4.59 -6.74 19.09
CA GLY A 357 -3.25 -6.24 19.40
C GLY A 357 -2.88 -6.40 20.88
N ASN A 358 -3.82 -6.11 21.79
CA ASN A 358 -3.59 -6.35 23.22
C ASN A 358 -3.47 -7.85 23.51
N ILE A 359 -4.37 -8.68 22.96
CA ILE A 359 -4.33 -10.14 23.14
C ILE A 359 -2.98 -10.71 22.67
N LYS A 360 -2.50 -10.27 21.50
CA LYS A 360 -1.19 -10.66 20.97
C LYS A 360 -0.06 -10.30 21.92
N ASN A 361 -0.06 -9.08 22.46
CA ASN A 361 0.98 -8.64 23.39
C ASN A 361 0.97 -9.48 24.67
N ILE A 362 -0.21 -9.75 25.23
CA ILE A 362 -0.37 -10.54 26.45
C ILE A 362 0.07 -11.99 26.20
N ALA A 363 -0.39 -12.63 25.12
CA ALA A 363 -0.01 -13.99 24.76
C ALA A 363 1.51 -14.14 24.57
N LEU A 364 2.14 -13.21 23.83
CA LEU A 364 3.58 -13.22 23.62
C LEU A 364 4.36 -13.04 24.92
N LEU A 365 3.96 -12.07 25.75
CA LEU A 365 4.63 -11.85 27.04
C LEU A 365 4.41 -13.02 28.00
N SER A 366 3.27 -13.70 27.94
CA SER A 366 2.99 -14.89 28.74
C SER A 366 3.94 -16.03 28.35
N ALA A 367 4.16 -16.22 27.04
CA ALA A 367 5.14 -17.17 26.53
C ALA A 367 6.56 -16.85 27.00
N VAL A 368 6.94 -15.58 27.02
CA VAL A 368 8.26 -15.14 27.53
C VAL A 368 8.39 -15.42 29.02
N LEU A 369 7.38 -15.11 29.84
CA LEU A 369 7.40 -15.40 31.27
C LEU A 369 7.44 -16.91 31.57
N ALA A 370 6.69 -17.70 30.79
CA ALA A 370 6.72 -19.16 30.90
C ALA A 370 8.11 -19.71 30.57
N ALA A 371 8.75 -19.20 29.51
CA ALA A 371 10.10 -19.63 29.13
C ALA A 371 11.18 -19.31 30.18
N ASP A 372 11.01 -18.22 30.94
CA ASP A 372 11.89 -17.84 32.06
C ASP A 372 11.63 -18.67 33.33
N GLY A 373 10.41 -19.18 33.48
CA GLY A 373 9.97 -19.87 34.69
C GLY A 373 9.48 -21.29 34.45
N SER A 374 8.15 -21.44 34.37
CA SER A 374 7.43 -22.72 34.44
C SER A 374 7.65 -23.66 33.26
N GLY A 375 8.15 -23.16 32.13
CA GLY A 375 8.30 -23.91 30.87
C GLY A 375 6.98 -24.14 30.11
N THR A 376 5.84 -23.79 30.70
CA THR A 376 4.49 -23.95 30.14
C THR A 376 3.68 -22.68 30.32
N ILE A 377 2.93 -22.28 29.30
CA ILE A 377 2.10 -21.07 29.31
C ILE A 377 0.81 -21.40 30.06
N GLY A 378 0.79 -21.10 31.35
CA GLY A 378 -0.36 -21.28 32.22
C GLY A 378 -1.14 -20.00 32.47
N MET A 379 -2.16 -20.13 33.32
CA MET A 379 -3.04 -19.04 33.67
C MET A 379 -2.34 -17.96 34.50
N ASN A 380 -1.36 -18.35 35.32
CA ASN A 380 -0.57 -17.42 36.13
C ASN A 380 0.18 -16.39 35.26
N GLU A 381 0.93 -16.86 34.26
CA GLU A 381 1.66 -15.98 33.33
C GLU A 381 0.71 -15.09 32.52
N ALA A 382 -0.42 -15.66 32.05
CA ALA A 382 -1.45 -14.93 31.32
C ALA A 382 -2.06 -13.79 32.15
N LEU A 383 -2.38 -14.04 33.41
CA LEU A 383 -2.98 -13.04 34.28
C LEU A 383 -2.00 -11.95 34.71
N ARG A 384 -0.75 -12.31 35.01
CA ARG A 384 0.29 -11.33 35.36
C ARG A 384 0.54 -10.36 34.20
N THR A 385 0.55 -10.86 32.96
CA THR A 385 0.72 -10.03 31.77
C THR A 385 -0.55 -9.25 31.42
N LEU A 386 -1.73 -9.84 31.60
CA LEU A 386 -3.02 -9.16 31.48
C LEU A 386 -3.11 -7.96 32.42
N LYS A 387 -2.76 -8.13 33.71
CA LYS A 387 -2.69 -7.05 34.70
C LYS A 387 -1.79 -5.92 34.23
N ARG A 388 -0.58 -6.25 33.75
CA ARG A 388 0.39 -5.27 33.23
C ARG A 388 -0.14 -4.54 32.01
N GLU A 389 -0.82 -5.22 31.09
CA GLU A 389 -1.41 -4.60 29.91
C GLU A 389 -2.55 -3.64 30.30
N PHE A 390 -3.40 -4.02 31.27
CA PHE A 390 -4.43 -3.14 31.82
C PHE A 390 -3.84 -1.89 32.49
N GLN A 391 -2.77 -2.05 33.26
CA GLN A 391 -2.05 -0.91 33.86
C GLN A 391 -1.49 0.04 32.80
N LYS A 392 -0.92 -0.48 31.71
CA LYS A 392 -0.46 0.36 30.57
C LYS A 392 -1.61 1.13 29.91
N MET A 393 -2.81 0.54 29.87
CA MET A 393 -4.01 1.19 29.35
C MET A 393 -4.62 2.19 30.35
N GLY A 394 -4.01 2.39 31.53
CA GLY A 394 -4.55 3.25 32.59
C GLY A 394 -5.80 2.70 33.27
N LYS A 395 -6.08 1.39 33.13
CA LYS A 395 -7.22 0.74 33.77
C LYS A 395 -6.80 0.13 35.12
N ILE A 396 -7.62 0.34 36.14
CA ILE A 396 -7.44 -0.29 37.44
C ILE A 396 -8.07 -1.69 37.39
N CYS A 397 -7.29 -2.69 37.77
CA CYS A 397 -7.75 -4.06 37.95
C CYS A 397 -8.47 -4.17 39.31
N THR A 398 -9.76 -4.47 39.31
CA THR A 398 -10.52 -4.70 40.56
C THR A 398 -10.62 -6.20 40.86
N PRO A 399 -10.78 -6.61 42.13
CA PRO A 399 -10.99 -8.01 42.48
C PRO A 399 -12.19 -8.64 41.75
N ALA A 400 -13.22 -7.84 41.47
CA ALA A 400 -14.41 -8.25 40.73
C ALA A 400 -14.10 -8.64 39.27
N ASP A 401 -13.07 -8.04 38.66
CA ASP A 401 -12.67 -8.36 37.28
C ASP A 401 -11.96 -9.71 37.18
N PHE A 402 -11.29 -10.14 38.26
CA PHE A 402 -10.45 -11.34 38.27
C PHE A 402 -11.13 -12.57 38.88
N GLY A 403 -12.22 -12.39 39.61
CA GLY A 403 -13.04 -13.49 40.15
C GLY A 403 -12.20 -14.56 40.87
N ASP A 404 -12.43 -15.82 40.51
CA ASP A 404 -11.75 -16.99 41.09
C ASP A 404 -10.22 -16.97 40.89
N TYR A 405 -9.73 -16.19 39.93
CA TYR A 405 -8.32 -16.05 39.64
C TYR A 405 -7.63 -14.90 40.37
N TYR A 406 -8.36 -14.13 41.20
CA TYR A 406 -7.79 -12.96 41.88
C TYR A 406 -6.55 -13.28 42.73
N GLU A 407 -6.53 -14.45 43.39
CA GLU A 407 -5.39 -14.87 44.22
C GLU A 407 -4.10 -15.07 43.41
N LEU A 408 -4.18 -15.37 42.11
CA LEU A 408 -3.00 -15.47 41.23
C LEU A 408 -2.44 -14.10 40.82
N VAL A 409 -3.21 -13.04 41.03
CA VAL A 409 -2.91 -11.68 40.56
C VAL A 409 -2.54 -10.75 41.71
N LYS A 410 -2.60 -11.23 42.95
CA LYS A 410 -2.30 -10.50 44.18
C LYS A 410 -0.86 -9.97 44.21
#